data_AF-A0A5C4LIS9-F1
#
_entry.id   AF-A0A5C4LIS9-F1
#
_cell.length_a   1.000
_cell.length_b   1.000
_cell.length_c   1.000
_cell.angle_alpha   90.00
_cell.angle_beta   90.00
_cell.angle_gamma   90.00
#
_symmetry.space_group_name_H-M   'P 1'
#
loop_
_entity.id
_entity.type
_entity.pdbx_description
1 polymer ?
#
loop_
_entity_poly.entity_id
_entity_poly.type
_entity_poly.pdbx_seq_one_letter_code
_entity_poly.pdbx_strand_id
1 'polypeptide(L)'
;MKRKDALRAALGARSQEPPPELPVGNPVEPVETPPEAPRPLVRSGAVGAMGRSLGRIASAAAEARAMVASGDRVVELDPALIDGSFVKDRLSGDPEEHAAFVALIRERGQQVPILVRPHPSADGRYQVAYGHRRLRAAAELGRPVRAVVKPLTDEDLVVAQGQENSARADLSYIERALFAIALEDRGFDRATIMAALAVEKTQLSRLIGIGRAVPPQVVAAVGPAPKAGRPRWTALADALARDGAGEVVTRLLAAPDFSELSSDDRFARLLSGLTAPAPRPVPAPAVWTNLGGRPMVRIDRDAKRTQLTIDDTVEPDFAAYLIQSLPQLYAAFAESKGRDETD
;
A
#
# COMPACT_ATOMS: atom_id res chain seq x y z
N MET A 1 -32.64 36.10 55.85
CA MET A 1 -32.83 34.88 56.69
C MET A 1 -34.13 34.20 56.29
N LYS A 2 -34.21 32.85 56.38
CA LYS A 2 -35.43 31.98 56.37
C LYS A 2 -36.39 32.18 55.17
N ARG A 3 -36.61 31.19 54.30
CA ARG A 3 -37.43 29.96 54.48
C ARG A 3 -38.89 30.23 54.91
N LYS A 4 -39.92 29.51 54.44
CA LYS A 4 -40.12 28.63 53.25
C LYS A 4 -41.58 28.10 53.33
N ASP A 5 -42.55 28.81 52.76
CA ASP A 5 -43.93 28.34 52.56
C ASP A 5 -44.45 28.96 51.25
N ALA A 6 -45.03 28.27 50.26
CA ALA A 6 -46.07 27.24 50.22
C ALA A 6 -47.47 27.81 49.89
N LEU A 7 -47.75 27.89 48.58
CA LEU A 7 -49.02 27.51 47.93
C LEU A 7 -50.32 28.25 48.30
N ARG A 8 -50.79 29.18 47.45
CA ARG A 8 -52.25 29.46 47.32
C ARG A 8 -52.73 30.13 46.02
N ALA A 9 -53.22 29.33 45.07
CA ALA A 9 -54.29 29.60 44.08
C ALA A 9 -54.33 28.39 43.10
N ALA A 10 -55.33 27.50 43.06
CA ALA A 10 -56.79 27.64 42.80
C ALA A 10 -57.12 27.57 41.28
N LEU A 11 -58.09 26.77 40.80
CA LEU A 11 -59.03 25.85 41.49
C LEU A 11 -59.64 24.76 40.57
N GLY A 12 -59.84 23.54 41.09
CA GLY A 12 -60.95 22.62 40.75
C GLY A 12 -60.87 21.74 39.48
N ALA A 13 -61.71 20.69 39.31
CA ALA A 13 -62.48 19.92 40.31
C ALA A 13 -63.16 18.63 39.73
N ARG A 14 -63.18 17.55 40.53
CA ARG A 14 -64.22 16.47 40.64
C ARG A 14 -64.39 15.33 39.60
N SER A 15 -64.19 14.10 40.12
CA SER A 15 -65.16 12.96 40.15
C SER A 15 -65.15 11.86 39.06
N GLN A 16 -65.70 10.70 39.44
CA GLN A 16 -65.92 9.45 38.67
C GLN A 16 -67.42 9.02 38.85
N GLU A 17 -67.99 7.82 38.68
CA GLU A 17 -67.66 6.37 38.42
C GLU A 17 -69.04 5.65 38.15
N PRO A 18 -69.23 4.31 37.98
CA PRO A 18 -68.34 3.18 37.64
C PRO A 18 -68.86 2.39 36.36
N PRO A 19 -69.16 1.05 36.26
CA PRO A 19 -69.16 0.30 34.96
C PRO A 19 -70.52 -0.31 34.52
N PRO A 20 -70.58 -1.21 33.51
CA PRO A 20 -70.80 -2.65 33.80
C PRO A 20 -70.06 -3.67 32.87
N GLU A 21 -70.53 -4.93 32.82
CA GLU A 21 -69.77 -6.18 32.63
C GLU A 21 -69.70 -6.82 31.20
N LEU A 22 -69.23 -8.08 31.14
CA LEU A 22 -68.80 -8.89 29.98
C LEU A 22 -69.94 -9.73 29.32
N PRO A 23 -69.63 -10.56 28.30
CA PRO A 23 -69.54 -12.00 28.59
C PRO A 23 -68.41 -12.82 27.90
N VAL A 24 -67.71 -13.60 28.73
CA VAL A 24 -67.17 -14.97 28.56
C VAL A 24 -66.84 -15.54 27.16
N GLY A 25 -65.57 -15.96 26.99
CA GLY A 25 -65.12 -16.96 26.00
C GLY A 25 -63.70 -17.46 26.33
N ASN A 26 -63.50 -18.77 26.50
CA ASN A 26 -62.31 -19.38 27.13
C ASN A 26 -61.86 -20.63 26.35
N PRO A 27 -60.66 -21.22 26.56
CA PRO A 27 -59.30 -20.65 26.61
C PRO A 27 -58.32 -21.35 25.63
N VAL A 28 -57.10 -20.81 25.46
CA VAL A 28 -55.91 -21.59 25.02
C VAL A 28 -54.69 -21.12 25.83
N GLU A 29 -53.89 -22.06 26.33
CA GLU A 29 -52.72 -21.80 27.19
C GLU A 29 -51.42 -21.51 26.40
N PRO A 30 -50.35 -20.99 27.05
CA PRO A 30 -49.36 -20.15 26.37
C PRO A 30 -48.20 -20.90 25.70
N VAL A 31 -47.55 -20.20 24.77
CA VAL A 31 -46.21 -20.52 24.27
C VAL A 31 -45.30 -19.34 24.58
N GLU A 32 -44.33 -19.53 25.48
CA GLU A 32 -43.29 -18.53 25.73
C GLU A 32 -42.33 -18.44 24.54
N THR A 33 -42.02 -17.22 24.09
CA THR A 33 -40.98 -16.96 23.07
C THR A 33 -39.77 -16.28 23.72
N PRO A 34 -38.56 -16.84 23.60
CA PRO A 34 -37.35 -16.22 24.16
C PRO A 34 -37.00 -14.89 23.48
N PRO A 35 -36.41 -13.92 24.21
CA PRO A 35 -35.99 -12.64 23.64
C PRO A 35 -34.80 -12.81 22.68
N GLU A 36 -34.94 -12.30 21.45
CA GLU A 36 -33.88 -12.37 20.44
C GLU A 36 -32.74 -11.36 20.72
N ALA A 37 -31.49 -11.82 20.64
CA ALA A 37 -30.31 -10.99 20.82
C ALA A 37 -30.06 -10.05 19.61
N PRO A 38 -29.53 -8.84 19.82
CA PRO A 38 -29.37 -7.85 18.75
C PRO A 38 -28.32 -8.29 17.71
N ARG A 39 -28.77 -8.57 16.48
CA ARG A 39 -27.90 -8.93 15.35
C ARG A 39 -27.01 -7.74 14.95
N PRO A 40 -25.70 -7.94 14.69
CA PRO A 40 -24.80 -6.87 14.30
C PRO A 40 -25.14 -6.32 12.90
N LEU A 41 -25.35 -5.00 12.81
CA LEU A 41 -25.61 -4.31 11.54
C LEU A 41 -24.37 -4.31 10.62
N VAL A 42 -24.34 -5.24 9.67
CA VAL A 42 -23.33 -5.29 8.60
C VAL A 42 -23.48 -4.07 7.70
N ARG A 43 -22.66 -3.03 7.93
CA ARG A 43 -22.69 -1.78 7.15
C ARG A 43 -22.14 -2.01 5.74
N SER A 44 -23.04 -2.08 4.76
CA SER A 44 -22.69 -2.22 3.34
C SER A 44 -21.69 -1.15 2.87
N GLY A 45 -20.59 -1.59 2.25
CA GLY A 45 -19.46 -0.74 1.88
C GLY A 45 -19.79 0.40 0.90
N ALA A 46 -20.86 0.25 0.10
CA ALA A 46 -21.32 1.26 -0.85
C ALA A 46 -21.73 2.57 -0.16
N VAL A 47 -22.45 2.48 0.96
CA VAL A 47 -22.88 3.65 1.75
C VAL A 47 -21.67 4.39 2.33
N GLY A 48 -20.64 3.64 2.76
CA GLY A 48 -19.38 4.21 3.23
C GLY A 48 -18.61 4.97 2.14
N ALA A 49 -18.67 4.52 0.88
CA ALA A 49 -18.04 5.23 -0.24
C ALA A 49 -18.73 6.57 -0.54
N MET A 50 -20.07 6.60 -0.57
CA MET A 50 -20.83 7.84 -0.74
C MET A 50 -20.65 8.80 0.44
N GLY A 51 -20.63 8.31 1.68
CA GLY A 51 -20.34 9.11 2.87
C GLY A 51 -18.96 9.77 2.83
N ARG A 52 -17.92 9.06 2.39
CA ARG A 52 -16.57 9.64 2.17
C ARG A 52 -16.50 10.62 1.00
N SER A 53 -17.37 10.48 0.00
CA SER A 53 -17.46 11.43 -1.13
C SER A 53 -18.14 12.74 -0.71
N LEU A 54 -19.32 12.63 -0.10
CA LEU A 54 -20.06 13.77 0.44
C LEU A 54 -19.26 14.49 1.54
N GLY A 55 -18.56 13.76 2.41
CA GLY A 55 -17.65 14.33 3.41
C GLY A 55 -16.52 15.14 2.79
N ARG A 56 -15.86 14.65 1.73
CA ARG A 56 -14.81 15.40 1.01
C ARG A 56 -15.35 16.65 0.30
N ILE A 57 -16.55 16.58 -0.30
CA ILE A 57 -17.21 17.74 -0.89
C ILE A 57 -17.59 18.78 0.19
N ALA A 58 -18.11 18.32 1.33
CA ALA A 58 -18.47 19.20 2.44
C ALA A 58 -17.23 19.87 3.09
N SER A 59 -16.13 19.14 3.25
CA SER A 59 -14.86 19.68 3.78
C SER A 59 -14.29 20.73 2.82
N ALA A 60 -14.10 20.40 1.55
CA ALA A 60 -13.61 21.34 0.55
C ALA A 60 -14.52 22.57 0.36
N ALA A 61 -15.84 22.42 0.55
CA ALA A 61 -16.77 23.56 0.55
C ALA A 61 -16.71 24.39 1.84
N ALA A 62 -16.43 23.78 3.00
CA ALA A 62 -16.22 24.49 4.25
C ALA A 62 -14.87 25.24 4.26
N GLU A 63 -13.81 24.61 3.77
CA GLU A 63 -12.49 25.20 3.57
C GLU A 63 -12.55 26.36 2.57
N ALA A 64 -13.18 26.18 1.40
CA ALA A 64 -13.37 27.27 0.44
C ALA A 64 -14.22 28.42 1.01
N ARG A 65 -15.21 28.14 1.88
CA ARG A 65 -15.96 29.18 2.61
C ARG A 65 -15.10 29.86 3.67
N ALA A 66 -14.21 29.14 4.35
CA ALA A 66 -13.27 29.71 5.32
C ALA A 66 -12.24 30.62 4.64
N MET A 67 -11.72 30.24 3.47
CA MET A 67 -10.84 31.07 2.64
C MET A 67 -11.54 32.33 2.12
N VAL A 68 -12.82 32.25 1.76
CA VAL A 68 -13.62 33.45 1.43
C VAL A 68 -13.90 34.30 2.68
N ALA A 69 -14.05 33.68 3.85
CA ALA A 69 -14.28 34.39 5.12
C ALA A 69 -13.01 35.03 5.72
N SER A 70 -11.80 34.58 5.37
CA SER A 70 -10.54 35.29 5.68
C SER A 70 -10.32 36.53 4.81
N GLY A 71 -11.18 36.76 3.81
CA GLY A 71 -11.07 37.89 2.88
C GLY A 71 -10.21 37.62 1.66
N ASP A 72 -9.69 36.39 1.49
CA ASP A 72 -8.86 36.02 0.36
C ASP A 72 -9.71 36.00 -0.93
N ARG A 73 -9.52 37.00 -1.79
CA ARG A 73 -10.33 37.18 -3.01
C ARG A 73 -9.98 36.09 -4.04
N VAL A 74 -10.99 35.31 -4.44
CA VAL A 74 -10.90 34.45 -5.62
C VAL A 74 -10.79 35.34 -6.86
N VAL A 75 -9.74 35.13 -7.65
CA VAL A 75 -9.47 35.77 -8.93
C VAL A 75 -9.50 34.74 -10.05
N GLU A 76 -9.56 35.20 -11.30
CA GLU A 76 -9.34 34.36 -12.47
C GLU A 76 -7.97 34.70 -13.09
N LEU A 77 -7.17 33.68 -13.34
CA LEU A 77 -5.80 33.78 -13.86
C LEU A 77 -5.67 32.98 -15.16
N ASP A 78 -4.82 33.43 -16.06
CA ASP A 78 -4.38 32.64 -17.21
C ASP A 78 -3.47 31.49 -16.72
N PRO A 79 -3.77 30.22 -17.04
CA PRO A 79 -2.89 29.08 -16.74
C PRO A 79 -1.44 29.25 -17.21
N ALA A 80 -1.17 30.03 -18.27
CA ALA A 80 0.17 30.29 -18.78
C ALA A 80 1.05 31.16 -17.85
N LEU A 81 0.42 31.87 -16.89
CA LEU A 81 1.11 32.67 -15.87
C LEU A 81 1.45 31.88 -14.59
N ILE A 82 1.10 30.59 -14.53
CA ILE A 82 1.20 29.77 -13.32
C ILE A 82 2.19 28.62 -13.52
N ASP A 83 3.32 28.71 -12.82
CA ASP A 83 4.34 27.68 -12.78
C ASP A 83 3.92 26.51 -11.88
N GLY A 84 4.15 25.29 -12.38
CA GLY A 84 3.89 24.05 -11.65
C GLY A 84 4.87 23.85 -10.48
N SER A 85 4.44 23.13 -9.44
CA SER A 85 5.32 22.79 -8.33
C SER A 85 6.54 21.96 -8.77
N PHE A 86 7.65 22.16 -8.06
CA PHE A 86 8.90 21.40 -8.13
C PHE A 86 8.77 19.93 -7.69
N VAL A 87 7.62 19.51 -7.14
CA VAL A 87 7.31 18.09 -6.85
C VAL A 87 6.19 17.57 -7.75
N LYS A 88 6.44 16.44 -8.43
CA LYS A 88 5.44 15.75 -9.28
C LYS A 88 4.29 15.19 -8.42
N ASP A 89 3.05 15.34 -8.90
CA ASP A 89 1.82 15.05 -8.15
C ASP A 89 1.60 13.56 -7.84
N ARG A 90 2.00 12.65 -8.75
CA ARG A 90 1.96 11.17 -8.61
C ARG A 90 3.06 10.50 -9.44
N LEU A 91 3.47 9.27 -9.11
CA LEU A 91 4.31 8.45 -10.01
C LEU A 91 3.53 7.93 -11.23
N SER A 92 2.24 7.66 -11.06
CA SER A 92 1.34 7.22 -12.13
C SER A 92 0.11 8.13 -12.19
N GLY A 93 0.01 8.92 -13.26
CA GLY A 93 -1.21 9.65 -13.62
C GLY A 93 -1.94 8.88 -14.72
N ASP A 94 -3.09 8.32 -14.39
CA ASP A 94 -3.95 7.61 -15.34
C ASP A 94 -4.55 8.60 -16.37
N PRO A 95 -4.35 8.40 -17.69
CA PRO A 95 -4.89 9.28 -18.73
C PRO A 95 -6.43 9.32 -18.79
N GLU A 96 -7.12 8.22 -18.51
CA GLU A 96 -8.59 8.12 -18.58
C GLU A 96 -9.23 8.87 -17.40
N GLU A 97 -8.67 8.70 -16.20
CA GLU A 97 -9.00 9.50 -15.01
C GLU A 97 -8.81 11.01 -15.26
N HIS A 98 -7.85 11.39 -16.10
CA HIS A 98 -7.64 12.78 -16.45
C HIS A 98 -8.66 13.29 -17.47
N ALA A 99 -8.90 12.55 -18.55
CA ALA A 99 -9.88 12.90 -19.58
C ALA A 99 -11.30 13.04 -19.00
N ALA A 100 -11.71 12.11 -18.13
CA ALA A 100 -12.99 12.18 -17.42
C ALA A 100 -13.10 13.42 -16.51
N PHE A 101 -11.99 13.81 -15.87
CA PHE A 101 -11.94 15.03 -15.04
C PHE A 101 -12.01 16.30 -15.90
N VAL A 102 -11.35 16.35 -17.06
CA VAL A 102 -11.44 17.47 -18.01
C VAL A 102 -12.87 17.63 -18.54
N ALA A 103 -13.55 16.53 -18.88
CA ALA A 103 -14.96 16.55 -19.29
C ALA A 103 -15.87 17.14 -18.20
N LEU A 104 -15.70 16.71 -16.93
CA LEU A 104 -16.46 17.23 -15.81
C LEU A 104 -16.26 18.75 -15.58
N ILE A 105 -15.02 19.24 -15.75
CA ILE A 105 -14.71 20.69 -15.66
C ILE A 105 -15.26 21.45 -16.87
N ARG A 106 -15.31 20.84 -18.06
CA ARG A 106 -15.93 21.42 -19.26
C ARG A 106 -17.43 21.64 -19.06
N GLU A 107 -18.15 20.63 -18.55
CA GLU A 107 -19.59 20.68 -18.29
C GLU A 107 -19.97 21.59 -17.11
N ARG A 108 -19.33 21.40 -15.95
CA ARG A 108 -19.77 21.97 -14.66
C ARG A 108 -18.92 23.14 -14.17
N GLY A 109 -17.89 23.51 -14.93
CA GLY A 109 -16.93 24.55 -14.54
C GLY A 109 -16.07 24.18 -13.33
N GLN A 110 -15.13 25.06 -13.01
CA GLN A 110 -14.28 24.89 -11.83
C GLN A 110 -15.02 25.31 -10.55
N GLN A 111 -15.50 24.33 -9.79
CA GLN A 111 -16.22 24.55 -8.53
C GLN A 111 -15.31 25.08 -7.41
N VAL A 112 -14.15 24.43 -7.18
CA VAL A 112 -13.18 24.76 -6.12
C VAL A 112 -11.96 25.46 -6.72
N PRO A 113 -11.51 26.62 -6.19
CA PRO A 113 -10.32 27.31 -6.67
C PRO A 113 -9.03 26.50 -6.46
N ILE A 114 -7.97 26.87 -7.18
CA ILE A 114 -6.59 26.46 -6.83
C ILE A 114 -6.01 27.47 -5.82
N LEU A 115 -4.97 27.07 -5.06
CA LEU A 115 -4.18 28.02 -4.27
C LEU A 115 -2.86 28.28 -5.00
N VAL A 116 -2.52 29.56 -5.16
CA VAL A 116 -1.25 30.00 -5.74
C VAL A 116 -0.60 31.07 -4.84
N ARG A 117 0.71 31.23 -4.98
CA ARG A 117 1.46 32.40 -4.49
C ARG A 117 2.03 33.20 -5.66
N PRO A 118 2.34 34.50 -5.50
CA PRO A 118 3.21 35.22 -6.43
C PRO A 118 4.57 34.52 -6.54
N HIS A 119 5.18 34.52 -7.73
CA HIS A 119 6.48 33.88 -7.95
C HIS A 119 7.60 34.72 -7.31
N PRO A 120 8.43 34.17 -6.40
CA PRO A 120 9.33 34.96 -5.54
C PRO A 120 10.46 35.70 -6.30
N SER A 121 10.71 35.33 -7.55
CA SER A 121 11.74 35.92 -8.42
C SER A 121 11.25 36.30 -9.82
N ALA A 122 9.93 36.39 -10.05
CA ALA A 122 9.37 36.75 -11.36
C ALA A 122 8.02 37.47 -11.25
N ASP A 123 8.04 38.80 -11.32
CA ASP A 123 6.83 39.62 -11.23
C ASP A 123 5.78 39.24 -12.29
N GLY A 124 4.51 39.24 -11.88
CA GLY A 124 3.38 38.85 -12.73
C GLY A 124 3.21 37.33 -12.95
N ARG A 125 4.16 36.49 -12.51
CA ARG A 125 4.01 35.03 -12.48
C ARG A 125 3.51 34.56 -11.11
N TYR A 126 2.96 33.35 -11.09
CA TYR A 126 2.49 32.67 -9.88
C TYR A 126 3.04 31.25 -9.81
N GLN A 127 3.11 30.67 -8.61
CA GLN A 127 3.42 29.25 -8.39
C GLN A 127 2.22 28.57 -7.74
N VAL A 128 1.81 27.39 -8.26
CA VAL A 128 0.70 26.63 -7.67
C VAL A 128 1.12 25.85 -6.42
N ALA A 129 0.41 26.08 -5.31
CA ALA A 129 0.52 25.31 -4.08
C ALA A 129 -0.23 23.98 -4.19
N TYR A 130 -1.51 24.05 -4.58
CA TYR A 130 -2.33 22.87 -4.80
C TYR A 130 -3.34 23.04 -5.93
N GLY A 131 -3.80 21.91 -6.45
CA GLY A 131 -4.81 21.85 -7.50
C GLY A 131 -4.25 21.62 -8.91
N HIS A 132 -3.05 21.04 -9.04
CA HIS A 132 -2.40 20.70 -10.31
C HIS A 132 -3.33 20.08 -11.38
N ARG A 133 -4.19 19.11 -11.02
CA ARG A 133 -5.21 18.54 -11.94
C ARG A 133 -6.19 19.58 -12.50
N ARG A 134 -6.56 20.61 -11.73
CA ARG A 134 -7.45 21.71 -12.15
C ARG A 134 -6.71 22.70 -13.05
N LEU A 135 -5.47 23.06 -12.71
CA LEU A 135 -4.62 23.92 -13.55
C LEU A 135 -4.41 23.30 -14.94
N ARG A 136 -4.03 22.01 -14.99
CA ARG A 136 -3.86 21.29 -16.25
C ARG A 136 -5.17 21.22 -17.06
N ALA A 137 -6.30 20.93 -16.42
CA ALA A 137 -7.60 20.90 -17.09
C ALA A 137 -8.04 22.27 -17.61
N ALA A 138 -7.74 23.37 -16.90
CA ALA A 138 -8.04 24.73 -17.35
C ALA A 138 -7.19 25.11 -18.58
N ALA A 139 -5.89 24.77 -18.56
CA ALA A 139 -4.99 24.95 -19.70
C ALA A 139 -5.43 24.14 -20.93
N GLU A 140 -5.77 22.85 -20.77
CA GLU A 140 -6.26 21.99 -21.85
C GLU A 140 -7.60 22.47 -22.44
N LEU A 141 -8.43 23.15 -21.64
CA LEU A 141 -9.68 23.75 -22.08
C LEU A 141 -9.52 25.17 -22.65
N GLY A 142 -8.33 25.77 -22.62
CA GLY A 142 -8.10 27.16 -23.03
C GLY A 142 -8.89 28.18 -22.20
N ARG A 143 -9.11 27.91 -20.90
CA ARG A 143 -9.94 28.73 -20.01
C ARG A 143 -9.13 29.28 -18.83
N PRO A 144 -9.47 30.47 -18.31
CA PRO A 144 -8.87 30.97 -17.08
C PRO A 144 -9.19 30.03 -15.90
N VAL A 145 -8.25 29.91 -14.97
CA VAL A 145 -8.39 29.12 -13.76
C VAL A 145 -8.78 30.02 -12.58
N ARG A 146 -9.79 29.61 -11.82
CA ARG A 146 -10.19 30.28 -10.57
C ARG A 146 -9.15 29.96 -9.51
N ALA A 147 -8.51 30.99 -8.97
CA ALA A 147 -7.40 30.88 -8.03
C ALA A 147 -7.63 31.77 -6.80
N VAL A 148 -7.12 31.34 -5.65
CA VAL A 148 -6.85 32.20 -4.50
C VAL A 148 -5.36 32.52 -4.53
N VAL A 149 -5.02 33.80 -4.52
CA VAL A 149 -3.63 34.27 -4.43
C VAL A 149 -3.32 34.59 -2.98
N LYS A 150 -2.31 33.94 -2.41
CA LYS A 150 -1.87 34.18 -1.02
C LYS A 150 -0.34 34.33 -0.97
N PRO A 151 0.22 35.30 -0.23
CA PRO A 151 1.66 35.29 0.07
C PRO A 151 1.98 34.07 0.94
N LEU A 152 2.95 33.25 0.51
CA LEU A 152 3.40 32.03 1.17
C LEU A 152 4.92 31.94 1.04
N THR A 153 5.63 31.60 2.12
CA THR A 153 7.05 31.25 2.03
C THR A 153 7.26 29.94 1.27
N ASP A 154 8.51 29.53 1.04
CA ASP A 154 8.81 28.24 0.40
C ASP A 154 8.37 27.08 1.29
N GLU A 155 8.50 27.23 2.60
CA GLU A 155 8.03 26.29 3.63
C GLU A 155 6.50 26.21 3.67
N ASP A 156 5.80 27.36 3.68
CA ASP A 156 4.33 27.41 3.61
C ASP A 156 3.80 26.74 2.35
N LEU A 157 4.46 26.95 1.21
CA LEU A 157 4.11 26.33 -0.07
C LEU A 157 4.24 24.81 0.00
N VAL A 158 5.35 24.31 0.55
CA VAL A 158 5.61 22.87 0.79
C VAL A 158 4.54 22.27 1.70
N VAL A 159 4.21 22.94 2.81
CA VAL A 159 3.21 22.46 3.77
C VAL A 159 1.81 22.43 3.15
N ALA A 160 1.39 23.49 2.44
CA ALA A 160 0.10 23.55 1.77
C ALA A 160 -0.05 22.46 0.69
N GLN A 161 1.00 22.19 -0.09
CA GLN A 161 1.00 21.12 -1.09
C GLN A 161 0.96 19.72 -0.46
N GLY A 162 1.78 19.49 0.57
CA GLY A 162 1.84 18.22 1.28
C GLY A 162 0.53 17.88 1.99
N GLN A 163 -0.15 18.88 2.56
CA GLN A 163 -1.42 18.70 3.25
C GLN A 163 -2.56 18.31 2.30
N GLU A 164 -2.74 18.96 1.15
CA GLU A 164 -3.72 18.51 0.14
C GLU A 164 -3.47 17.05 -0.29
N ASN A 165 -2.22 16.68 -0.57
CA ASN A 165 -1.90 15.33 -1.02
C ASN A 165 -1.97 14.27 0.11
N SER A 166 -1.78 14.68 1.37
CA SER A 166 -2.00 13.82 2.54
C SER A 166 -3.50 13.65 2.85
N ALA A 167 -4.29 14.73 2.79
CA ALA A 167 -5.73 14.73 3.04
C ALA A 167 -6.54 13.91 2.01
N ARG A 168 -6.00 13.76 0.79
CA ARG A 168 -6.57 12.84 -0.23
C ARG A 168 -6.50 11.37 0.17
N ALA A 169 -5.62 11.00 1.10
CA ALA A 169 -5.37 9.64 1.61
C ALA A 169 -4.86 8.60 0.57
N ASP A 170 -4.45 9.05 -0.62
CA ASP A 170 -4.09 8.19 -1.75
C ASP A 170 -2.58 7.87 -1.89
N LEU A 171 -1.68 8.58 -1.19
CA LEU A 171 -0.23 8.42 -1.37
C LEU A 171 0.30 7.11 -0.76
N SER A 172 1.01 6.32 -1.58
CA SER A 172 1.70 5.10 -1.15
C SER A 172 2.86 5.38 -0.17
N TYR A 173 3.36 4.33 0.49
CA TYR A 173 4.47 4.45 1.43
C TYR A 173 5.76 4.97 0.75
N ILE A 174 6.02 4.53 -0.49
CA ILE A 174 7.21 4.96 -1.24
C ILE A 174 7.04 6.36 -1.82
N GLU A 175 5.84 6.79 -2.24
CA GLU A 175 5.60 8.18 -2.66
C GLU A 175 5.83 9.17 -1.52
N ARG A 176 5.39 8.84 -0.29
CA ARG A 176 5.66 9.66 0.91
C ARG A 176 7.16 9.69 1.26
N ALA A 177 7.89 8.61 1.01
CA ALA A 177 9.33 8.54 1.21
C ALA A 177 10.10 9.39 0.17
N LEU A 178 9.74 9.27 -1.11
CA LEU A 178 10.28 10.10 -2.19
C LEU A 178 9.98 11.59 -1.97
N PHE A 179 8.76 11.92 -1.51
CA PHE A 179 8.38 13.30 -1.18
C PHE A 179 9.26 13.86 -0.05
N ALA A 180 9.47 13.10 1.04
CA ALA A 180 10.35 13.50 2.13
C ALA A 180 11.80 13.74 1.66
N ILE A 181 12.33 12.84 0.84
CA ILE A 181 13.69 12.93 0.28
C ILE A 181 13.82 14.12 -0.67
N ALA A 182 12.86 14.32 -1.57
CA ALA A 182 12.85 15.42 -2.53
C ALA A 182 12.70 16.81 -1.88
N LEU A 183 12.33 16.88 -0.60
CA LEU A 183 12.37 18.10 0.21
C LEU A 183 13.68 18.23 1.01
N GLU A 184 14.15 17.15 1.63
CA GLU A 184 15.43 17.14 2.35
C GLU A 184 16.63 17.44 1.41
N ASP A 185 16.63 16.88 0.20
CA ASP A 185 17.63 17.15 -0.86
C ASP A 185 17.55 18.59 -1.40
N ARG A 186 16.47 19.33 -1.12
CA ARG A 186 16.31 20.76 -1.41
C ARG A 186 16.66 21.67 -0.24
N GLY A 187 17.08 21.10 0.90
CA GLY A 187 17.45 21.84 2.11
C GLY A 187 16.28 22.25 3.00
N PHE A 188 15.05 21.78 2.74
CA PHE A 188 13.93 22.01 3.66
C PHE A 188 14.18 21.33 5.00
N ASP A 189 13.87 22.04 6.08
CA ASP A 189 14.07 21.55 7.43
C ASP A 189 13.11 20.40 7.77
N ARG A 190 13.48 19.56 8.75
CA ARG A 190 12.67 18.40 9.11
C ARG A 190 11.35 18.79 9.80
N ALA A 191 11.20 19.99 10.39
CA ALA A 191 9.91 20.46 10.90
C ALA A 191 8.91 20.72 9.76
N THR A 192 9.35 21.43 8.71
CA THR A 192 8.58 21.68 7.49
C THR A 192 8.14 20.38 6.82
N ILE A 193 9.05 19.41 6.69
CA ILE A 193 8.74 18.11 6.08
C ILE A 193 7.76 17.28 6.95
N MET A 194 7.90 17.32 8.29
CA MET A 194 6.93 16.70 9.21
C MET A 194 5.54 17.32 9.07
N ALA A 195 5.46 18.65 9.02
CA ALA A 195 4.21 19.40 8.86
C ALA A 195 3.55 19.14 7.49
N ALA A 196 4.32 19.04 6.42
CA ALA A 196 3.81 18.77 5.07
C ALA A 196 3.25 17.35 4.91
N LEU A 197 3.90 16.33 5.51
CA LEU A 197 3.47 14.93 5.40
C LEU A 197 2.53 14.46 6.52
N ALA A 198 2.19 15.34 7.47
CA ALA A 198 1.48 15.03 8.71
C ALA A 198 2.10 13.83 9.46
N VAL A 199 3.41 13.89 9.74
CA VAL A 199 4.17 12.79 10.35
C VAL A 199 5.02 13.20 11.54
N GLU A 200 5.08 12.30 12.52
CA GLU A 200 6.04 12.36 13.62
C GLU A 200 7.49 12.16 13.16
N LYS A 201 8.44 12.73 13.90
CA LYS A 201 9.90 12.63 13.68
C LYS A 201 10.36 11.20 13.40
N THR A 202 9.88 10.25 14.21
CA THR A 202 10.22 8.82 14.11
C THR A 202 9.57 8.12 12.91
N GLN A 203 8.51 8.68 12.31
CA GLN A 203 7.98 8.22 11.02
C GLN A 203 8.78 8.83 9.86
N LEU A 204 9.10 10.13 9.92
CA LEU A 204 9.90 10.82 8.90
C LEU A 204 11.28 10.16 8.71
N SER A 205 12.02 9.91 9.79
CA SER A 205 13.32 9.24 9.72
C SER A 205 13.26 7.84 9.08
N ARG A 206 12.14 7.12 9.25
CA ARG A 206 11.92 5.80 8.64
C ARG A 206 11.57 5.91 7.15
N LEU A 207 10.75 6.89 6.78
CA LEU A 207 10.42 7.20 5.38
C LEU A 207 11.70 7.52 4.58
N ILE A 208 12.51 8.46 5.07
CA ILE A 208 13.77 8.86 4.43
C ILE A 208 14.76 7.69 4.40
N GLY A 209 14.96 6.98 5.52
CA GLY A 209 15.89 5.86 5.58
C GLY A 209 15.55 4.73 4.61
N ILE A 210 14.28 4.34 4.51
CA ILE A 210 13.83 3.30 3.57
C ILE A 210 13.89 3.81 2.13
N GLY A 211 13.46 5.06 1.87
CA GLY A 211 13.47 5.63 0.51
C GLY A 211 14.87 5.82 -0.06
N ARG A 212 15.88 6.15 0.77
CA ARG A 212 17.28 6.22 0.35
C ARG A 212 17.95 4.84 0.22
N ALA A 213 17.42 3.81 0.87
CA ALA A 213 17.93 2.44 0.80
C ALA A 213 17.43 1.64 -0.42
N VAL A 214 16.36 2.09 -1.09
CA VAL A 214 15.85 1.46 -2.33
C VAL A 214 16.38 2.21 -3.56
N PRO A 215 17.13 1.57 -4.48
CA PRO A 215 17.68 2.25 -5.64
C PRO A 215 16.60 2.87 -6.55
N PRO A 216 16.80 4.06 -7.15
CA PRO A 216 15.80 4.73 -7.99
C PRO A 216 15.24 3.87 -9.13
N GLN A 217 16.08 3.01 -9.73
CA GLN A 217 15.65 2.07 -10.79
C GLN A 217 14.62 1.03 -10.29
N VAL A 218 14.73 0.60 -9.03
CA VAL A 218 13.77 -0.33 -8.40
C VAL A 218 12.45 0.39 -8.13
N VAL A 219 12.51 1.63 -7.63
CA VAL A 219 11.30 2.43 -7.39
C VAL A 219 10.57 2.76 -8.69
N ALA A 220 11.31 3.10 -9.75
CA ALA A 220 10.75 3.36 -11.08
C ALA A 220 10.11 2.11 -11.70
N ALA A 221 10.75 0.94 -11.59
CA ALA A 221 10.22 -0.32 -12.12
C ALA A 221 9.01 -0.85 -11.34
N VAL A 222 8.98 -0.65 -10.02
CA VAL A 222 7.82 -1.02 -9.19
C VAL A 222 6.66 -0.04 -9.39
N GLY A 223 6.90 1.26 -9.23
CA GLY A 223 5.85 2.27 -9.06
C GLY A 223 5.38 2.38 -7.59
N PRO A 224 4.14 2.84 -7.33
CA PRO A 224 3.67 3.16 -5.98
C PRO A 224 3.46 1.94 -5.06
N ALA A 225 3.05 0.78 -5.60
CA ALA A 225 2.68 -0.43 -4.85
C ALA A 225 1.84 -0.13 -3.58
N PRO A 226 0.59 0.37 -3.71
CA PRO A 226 -0.19 0.89 -2.59
C PRO A 226 -0.50 -0.15 -1.49
N LYS A 227 -0.46 -1.45 -1.78
CA LYS A 227 -0.60 -2.52 -0.76
C LYS A 227 0.70 -2.78 -0.01
N ALA A 228 1.85 -2.30 -0.50
CA ALA A 228 3.13 -2.38 0.18
C ALA A 228 3.26 -1.29 1.27
N GLY A 229 2.80 -1.61 2.47
CA GLY A 229 3.06 -0.81 3.67
C GLY A 229 4.51 -0.95 4.18
N ARG A 230 4.89 -0.10 5.16
CA ARG A 230 6.25 -0.02 5.73
C ARG A 230 6.97 -1.37 5.92
N PRO A 231 6.40 -2.42 6.56
CA PRO A 231 7.15 -3.66 6.83
C PRO A 231 7.63 -4.36 5.56
N ARG A 232 6.87 -4.26 4.46
CA ARG A 232 7.25 -4.84 3.16
C ARG A 232 8.39 -4.05 2.53
N TRP A 233 8.35 -2.71 2.55
CA TRP A 233 9.44 -1.88 2.05
C TRP A 233 10.72 -2.00 2.88
N THR A 234 10.61 -2.18 4.21
CA THR A 234 11.76 -2.53 5.06
C THR A 234 12.36 -3.87 4.61
N ALA A 235 11.56 -4.94 4.51
CA ALA A 235 12.04 -6.25 4.05
C ALA A 235 12.63 -6.23 2.62
N LEU A 236 12.17 -5.34 1.74
CA LEU A 236 12.77 -5.14 0.42
C LEU A 236 14.14 -4.45 0.51
N ALA A 237 14.28 -3.39 1.32
CA ALA A 237 15.55 -2.73 1.56
C ALA A 237 16.58 -3.68 2.22
N ASP A 238 16.16 -4.46 3.23
CA ASP A 238 16.99 -5.46 3.91
C ASP A 238 17.41 -6.61 2.97
N ALA A 239 16.64 -6.88 1.91
CA ALA A 239 16.97 -7.88 0.90
C ALA A 239 17.81 -7.32 -0.27
N LEU A 240 17.68 -6.02 -0.58
CA LEU A 240 18.52 -5.29 -1.52
C LEU A 240 19.94 -5.04 -0.97
N ALA A 241 20.10 -4.99 0.35
CA ALA A 241 21.39 -4.85 1.04
C ALA A 241 22.25 -6.14 1.10
N ARG A 242 21.84 -7.20 0.39
CA ARG A 242 22.54 -8.51 0.37
C ARG A 242 23.45 -8.62 -0.86
N ASP A 243 24.54 -9.37 -0.70
CA ASP A 243 25.41 -9.73 -1.83
C ASP A 243 24.61 -10.46 -2.92
N GLY A 244 24.92 -10.16 -4.20
CA GLY A 244 24.20 -10.71 -5.36
C GLY A 244 22.81 -10.11 -5.63
N ALA A 245 22.24 -9.29 -4.73
CA ALA A 245 20.91 -8.70 -4.92
C ALA A 245 20.79 -7.87 -6.22
N GLY A 246 21.86 -7.18 -6.63
CA GLY A 246 21.89 -6.41 -7.88
C GLY A 246 21.71 -7.26 -9.15
N GLU A 247 22.25 -8.48 -9.18
CA GLU A 247 22.07 -9.42 -10.30
C GLU A 247 20.62 -9.92 -10.36
N VAL A 248 20.05 -10.27 -9.20
CA VAL A 248 18.65 -10.70 -9.06
C VAL A 248 17.69 -9.60 -9.49
N VAL A 249 17.91 -8.35 -9.07
CA VAL A 249 17.15 -7.18 -9.54
C VAL A 249 17.25 -7.03 -11.04
N THR A 250 18.46 -7.01 -11.60
CA THR A 250 18.70 -6.80 -13.04
C THR A 250 17.99 -7.86 -13.87
N ARG A 251 18.12 -9.14 -13.49
CA ARG A 251 17.46 -10.27 -14.15
C ARG A 251 15.93 -10.23 -14.06
N LEU A 252 15.36 -9.70 -12.96
CA LEU A 252 13.91 -9.60 -12.79
C LEU A 252 13.32 -8.39 -13.54
N LEU A 253 14.03 -7.25 -13.57
CA LEU A 253 13.63 -6.06 -14.33
C LEU A 253 13.73 -6.26 -15.85
N ALA A 254 14.64 -7.14 -16.31
CA ALA A 254 14.80 -7.50 -17.71
C ALA A 254 13.81 -8.57 -18.21
N ALA A 255 12.94 -9.12 -17.35
CA ALA A 255 11.95 -10.11 -17.75
C ALA A 255 10.79 -9.43 -18.51
N PRO A 256 10.41 -9.86 -19.73
CA PRO A 256 9.41 -9.15 -20.54
C PRO A 256 8.05 -9.01 -19.87
N ASP A 257 7.63 -10.03 -19.12
CA ASP A 257 6.37 -10.08 -18.37
C ASP A 257 6.39 -9.24 -17.08
N PHE A 258 7.53 -8.64 -16.71
CA PHE A 258 7.63 -7.84 -15.49
C PHE A 258 6.85 -6.52 -15.59
N SER A 259 6.87 -5.85 -16.74
CA SER A 259 6.18 -4.56 -16.95
C SER A 259 4.65 -4.71 -17.02
N GLU A 260 4.16 -5.87 -17.48
CA GLU A 260 2.73 -6.21 -17.63
C GLU A 260 2.03 -6.41 -16.27
N LEU A 261 2.78 -6.80 -15.23
CA LEU A 261 2.27 -6.98 -13.87
C LEU A 261 1.83 -5.65 -13.23
N SER A 262 0.85 -5.70 -12.33
CA SER A 262 0.45 -4.53 -11.55
C SER A 262 1.57 -4.06 -10.60
N SER A 263 1.52 -2.79 -10.16
CA SER A 263 2.56 -2.23 -9.28
C SER A 263 2.77 -3.02 -7.97
N ASP A 264 1.70 -3.57 -7.39
CA ASP A 264 1.78 -4.43 -6.20
C ASP A 264 2.41 -5.81 -6.51
N ASP A 265 2.16 -6.34 -7.71
CA ASP A 265 2.67 -7.65 -8.13
C ASP A 265 4.14 -7.56 -8.58
N ARG A 266 4.54 -6.47 -9.22
CA ARG A 266 5.96 -6.12 -9.48
C ARG A 266 6.74 -6.02 -8.17
N PHE A 267 6.16 -5.35 -7.16
CA PHE A 267 6.73 -5.34 -5.80
C PHE A 267 6.84 -6.75 -5.22
N ALA A 268 5.76 -7.55 -5.30
CA ALA A 268 5.72 -8.90 -4.72
C ALA A 268 6.74 -9.85 -5.38
N ARG A 269 6.88 -9.78 -6.70
CA ARG A 269 7.84 -10.57 -7.49
C ARG A 269 9.29 -10.22 -7.16
N LEU A 270 9.62 -8.94 -7.02
CA LEU A 270 10.95 -8.51 -6.58
C LEU A 270 11.27 -8.97 -5.15
N LEU A 271 10.36 -8.71 -4.20
CA LEU A 271 10.56 -9.14 -2.81
C LEU A 271 10.71 -10.66 -2.73
N SER A 272 9.87 -11.43 -3.43
CA SER A 272 9.95 -12.90 -3.48
C SER A 272 11.28 -13.37 -4.08
N GLY A 273 11.72 -12.78 -5.21
CA GLY A 273 12.98 -13.15 -5.86
C GLY A 273 14.23 -12.84 -5.04
N LEU A 274 14.20 -11.79 -4.21
CA LEU A 274 15.30 -11.40 -3.30
C LEU A 274 15.25 -12.07 -1.92
N THR A 275 14.10 -12.64 -1.55
CA THR A 275 13.92 -13.36 -0.27
C THR A 275 13.85 -14.89 -0.43
N ALA A 276 13.74 -15.39 -1.66
CA ALA A 276 13.85 -16.81 -1.98
C ALA A 276 15.16 -17.39 -1.40
N PRO A 277 15.13 -18.58 -0.78
CA PRO A 277 16.35 -19.26 -0.39
C PRO A 277 17.19 -19.51 -1.65
N ALA A 278 18.49 -19.27 -1.57
CA ALA A 278 19.41 -19.55 -2.67
C ALA A 278 19.20 -20.99 -3.16
N PRO A 279 19.13 -21.25 -4.48
CA PRO A 279 18.89 -22.58 -5.02
C PRO A 279 19.99 -23.50 -4.48
N ARG A 280 19.61 -24.42 -3.59
CA ARG A 280 20.55 -25.29 -2.90
C ARG A 280 21.32 -26.07 -3.98
N PRO A 281 22.66 -26.01 -4.02
CA PRO A 281 23.42 -26.74 -5.02
C PRO A 281 23.11 -28.22 -4.83
N VAL A 282 22.35 -28.78 -5.77
CA VAL A 282 22.16 -30.23 -5.87
C VAL A 282 23.53 -30.76 -6.24
N PRO A 283 24.19 -31.56 -5.37
CA PRO A 283 25.48 -32.13 -5.75
C PRO A 283 25.27 -32.97 -7.01
N ALA A 284 26.11 -32.77 -8.02
CA ALA A 284 26.04 -33.55 -9.23
C ALA A 284 26.12 -35.04 -8.84
N PRO A 285 25.12 -35.87 -9.21
CA PRO A 285 25.07 -37.25 -8.74
C PRO A 285 26.30 -37.98 -9.25
N ALA A 286 27.03 -38.66 -8.36
CA ALA A 286 28.27 -39.32 -8.73
C ALA A 286 27.95 -40.49 -9.66
N VAL A 287 28.46 -40.48 -10.89
CA VAL A 287 28.22 -41.54 -11.86
C VAL A 287 29.40 -42.51 -11.86
N TRP A 288 29.17 -43.75 -11.47
CA TRP A 288 30.14 -44.82 -11.61
C TRP A 288 30.09 -45.38 -13.04
N THR A 289 31.27 -45.50 -13.65
CA THR A 289 31.48 -46.08 -14.98
C THR A 289 32.11 -47.45 -14.87
N ASN A 290 31.80 -48.35 -15.81
CA ASN A 290 32.54 -49.60 -15.95
C ASN A 290 33.97 -49.37 -16.47
N LEU A 291 34.77 -50.45 -16.55
CA LEU A 291 36.15 -50.42 -17.05
C LEU A 291 36.29 -49.92 -18.51
N GLY A 292 35.20 -49.92 -19.29
CA GLY A 292 35.12 -49.35 -20.64
C GLY A 292 34.70 -47.88 -20.68
N GLY A 293 34.60 -47.20 -19.53
CA GLY A 293 34.21 -45.79 -19.42
C GLY A 293 32.71 -45.51 -19.63
N ARG A 294 31.88 -46.54 -19.83
CA ARG A 294 30.42 -46.39 -19.98
C ARG A 294 29.78 -46.13 -18.61
N PRO A 295 28.92 -45.09 -18.44
CA PRO A 295 28.20 -44.85 -17.19
C PRO A 295 27.18 -45.95 -16.92
N MET A 296 27.10 -46.43 -15.68
CA MET A 296 26.28 -47.60 -15.30
C MET A 296 25.44 -47.37 -14.04
N VAL A 297 25.98 -46.68 -13.04
CA VAL A 297 25.27 -46.43 -11.76
C VAL A 297 25.33 -44.96 -11.41
N ARG A 298 24.17 -44.32 -11.28
CA ARG A 298 24.00 -42.95 -10.79
C ARG A 298 23.78 -43.00 -9.26
N ILE A 299 24.70 -42.41 -8.52
CA ILE A 299 24.76 -42.46 -7.05
C ILE A 299 24.28 -41.12 -6.47
N ASP A 300 23.09 -41.14 -5.89
CA ASP A 300 22.60 -40.06 -5.03
C ASP A 300 23.02 -40.35 -3.58
N ARG A 301 23.52 -39.35 -2.85
CA ARG A 301 23.83 -39.47 -1.42
C ARG A 301 23.40 -38.23 -0.66
N ASP A 302 22.63 -38.45 0.40
CA ASP A 302 22.34 -37.46 1.44
C ASP A 302 22.97 -37.88 2.78
N ALA A 303 22.73 -37.11 3.85
CA ALA A 303 23.32 -37.34 5.17
C ALA A 303 22.80 -38.59 5.92
N LYS A 304 21.81 -39.32 5.37
CA LYS A 304 21.18 -40.50 5.98
C LYS A 304 20.96 -41.65 4.99
N ARG A 305 21.01 -41.41 3.68
CA ARG A 305 20.71 -42.38 2.63
C ARG A 305 21.70 -42.28 1.46
N THR A 306 22.10 -43.43 0.93
CA THR A 306 22.65 -43.54 -0.43
C THR A 306 21.61 -44.28 -1.29
N GLN A 307 21.33 -43.77 -2.48
CA GLN A 307 20.48 -44.42 -3.49
C GLN A 307 21.32 -44.66 -4.75
N LEU A 308 21.35 -45.92 -5.18
CA LEU A 308 21.91 -46.33 -6.46
C LEU A 308 20.77 -46.40 -7.47
N THR A 309 20.91 -45.72 -8.60
CA THR A 309 20.02 -45.86 -9.77
C THR A 309 20.83 -46.51 -10.89
N ILE A 310 20.36 -47.66 -11.37
CA ILE A 310 20.94 -48.38 -12.51
C ILE A 310 19.98 -48.17 -13.69
N ASP A 311 20.53 -48.04 -14.90
CA ASP A 311 19.73 -47.96 -16.11
C ASP A 311 19.75 -49.31 -16.82
N ASP A 312 18.68 -50.10 -16.59
CA ASP A 312 18.53 -51.45 -17.12
C ASP A 312 18.43 -51.47 -18.67
N THR A 313 18.27 -50.31 -19.33
CA THR A 313 18.36 -50.22 -20.81
C THR A 313 19.80 -50.30 -21.32
N VAL A 314 20.79 -50.12 -20.44
CA VAL A 314 22.22 -50.04 -20.80
C VAL A 314 22.95 -51.36 -20.54
N GLU A 315 22.54 -52.13 -19.52
CA GLU A 315 23.03 -53.49 -19.21
C GLU A 315 21.98 -54.26 -18.35
N PRO A 316 21.08 -55.05 -18.96
CA PRO A 316 19.81 -55.45 -18.34
C PRO A 316 19.90 -56.44 -17.17
N ASP A 317 21.00 -57.17 -17.00
CA ASP A 317 21.17 -58.14 -15.92
C ASP A 317 21.98 -57.60 -14.72
N PHE A 318 22.64 -56.43 -14.86
CA PHE A 318 23.58 -55.94 -13.86
C PHE A 318 22.92 -55.58 -12.52
N ALA A 319 21.71 -54.99 -12.57
CA ALA A 319 20.95 -54.67 -11.36
C ALA A 319 20.56 -55.94 -10.57
N ALA A 320 20.12 -56.99 -11.27
CA ALA A 320 19.77 -58.27 -10.66
C ALA A 320 20.99 -58.95 -10.03
N TYR A 321 22.14 -58.96 -10.72
CA TYR A 321 23.40 -59.49 -10.20
C TYR A 321 23.89 -58.73 -8.96
N LEU A 322 23.82 -57.39 -8.96
CA LEU A 322 24.21 -56.58 -7.81
C LEU A 322 23.35 -56.90 -6.58
N ILE A 323 22.02 -56.99 -6.75
CA ILE A 323 21.07 -57.33 -5.67
C ILE A 323 21.38 -58.71 -5.08
N GLN A 324 21.66 -59.72 -5.91
CA GLN A 324 22.04 -61.06 -5.45
C GLN A 324 23.40 -61.08 -4.74
N SER A 325 24.30 -60.17 -5.10
CA SER A 325 25.65 -60.06 -4.51
C SER A 325 25.70 -59.31 -3.18
N LEU A 326 24.66 -58.53 -2.83
CA LEU A 326 24.63 -57.70 -1.61
C LEU A 326 25.00 -58.46 -0.31
N PRO A 327 24.56 -59.71 -0.05
CA PRO A 327 24.91 -60.42 1.18
C PRO A 327 26.42 -60.71 1.29
N GLN A 328 27.06 -61.04 0.16
CA GLN A 328 28.50 -61.33 0.10
C GLN A 328 29.32 -60.04 0.25
N LEU A 329 28.89 -58.96 -0.42
CA LEU A 329 29.50 -57.63 -0.29
C LEU A 329 29.41 -57.11 1.14
N TYR A 330 28.28 -57.34 1.83
CA TYR A 330 28.11 -56.96 3.23
C TYR A 330 29.00 -57.79 4.18
N ALA A 331 29.13 -59.10 3.95
CA ALA A 331 30.02 -59.97 4.72
C ALA A 331 31.50 -59.54 4.57
N ALA A 332 31.96 -59.31 3.34
CA ALA A 332 33.31 -58.82 3.07
C ALA A 332 33.59 -57.44 3.69
N PHE A 333 32.59 -56.54 3.68
CA PHE A 333 32.69 -55.25 4.37
C PHE A 333 32.78 -55.41 5.90
N ALA A 334 32.02 -56.33 6.50
CA ALA A 334 32.10 -56.61 7.92
C ALA A 334 33.48 -57.21 8.31
N GLU A 335 34.05 -58.07 7.48
CA GLU A 335 35.42 -58.60 7.68
C GLU A 335 36.50 -57.52 7.56
N SER A 336 36.42 -56.60 6.57
CA SER A 336 37.37 -55.49 6.50
C SER A 336 37.26 -54.58 7.73
N LYS A 337 36.02 -54.32 8.18
CA LYS A 337 35.74 -53.54 9.38
C LYS A 337 36.40 -54.10 10.64
N GLY A 338 36.46 -55.43 10.78
CA GLY A 338 37.12 -56.09 11.90
C GLY A 338 38.66 -56.07 11.85
N ARG A 339 39.27 -55.86 10.67
CA ARG A 339 40.73 -55.73 10.55
C ARG A 339 41.20 -54.34 10.92
N ASP A 340 40.49 -53.30 10.45
CA ASP A 340 40.77 -51.88 10.74
C ASP A 340 40.57 -51.50 12.23
N GLU A 341 40.04 -52.41 13.07
CA GLU A 341 39.89 -52.23 14.53
C GLU A 341 40.93 -53.05 15.35
N THR A 342 41.92 -53.69 14.71
CA THR A 342 42.93 -54.55 15.37
C THR A 342 44.40 -54.18 15.06
N ASP A 343 44.66 -52.98 14.53
CA ASP A 343 46.00 -52.44 14.16
C ASP A 343 46.13 -50.97 14.63
#